data_AF-A0A817CAC6-F1
#
_entry.id   AF-A0A817CAC6-F1
#
_cell.length_a   1.000
_cell.length_b   1.000
_cell.length_c   1.000
_cell.angle_alpha   90.00
_cell.angle_beta   90.00
_cell.angle_gamma   90.00
#
_symmetry.space_group_name_H-M   'P 1'
#
loop_
_entity.id
_entity.type
_entity.pdbx_description
1 polymer ?
#
loop_
_entity_poly.entity_id
_entity_poly.type
_entity_poly.pdbx_seq_one_letter_code
_entity_poly.pdbx_strand_id
1 'polypeptide(L)'
;MLPKGVILLWAGDSYDIPDGWIVCDGTQGTPDLRDKFVIGSGSNANHGYGTTGGHAKVTPTITVQEHVLTTSEMPSHNHGGVTSIEDNTAIYYDIQGSYKDTRALTADGRFFSTKHLNGGDGLQHTHKISNEGDNQGHSHMAKSSEIDLHPPFHALFYIMKL
;
A
#
# COMPACT_ATOMS: atom_id res chain seq x y z
N MET A 1 -18.84 -51.92 -29.55
CA MET A 1 -19.53 -50.67 -29.93
C MET A 1 -19.68 -49.81 -28.69
N LEU A 2 -19.39 -48.50 -28.78
CA LEU A 2 -19.63 -47.57 -27.67
C LEU A 2 -21.09 -47.09 -27.71
N PRO A 3 -21.77 -46.98 -26.55
CA PRO A 3 -23.12 -46.41 -26.49
C PRO A 3 -23.19 -44.94 -26.95
N LYS A 4 -24.37 -44.52 -27.43
CA LYS A 4 -24.67 -43.10 -27.66
C LYS A 4 -24.48 -42.30 -26.36
N GLY A 5 -23.90 -41.11 -26.48
CA GLY A 5 -23.64 -40.21 -25.35
C GLY A 5 -22.29 -40.43 -24.65
N VAL A 6 -21.51 -41.45 -25.04
CA VAL A 6 -20.12 -41.57 -24.57
C VAL A 6 -19.32 -40.37 -25.06
N ILE A 7 -18.59 -39.73 -24.13
CA ILE A 7 -17.69 -38.62 -24.41
C ILE A 7 -16.26 -39.07 -24.24
N LEU A 8 -15.38 -38.70 -25.18
CA LEU A 8 -13.95 -38.96 -25.12
C LEU A 8 -13.13 -37.74 -25.58
N LEU A 9 -11.83 -37.78 -25.30
CA LEU A 9 -10.88 -36.79 -25.79
C LEU A 9 -10.43 -37.13 -27.22
N TRP A 10 -10.49 -36.15 -28.11
CA TRP A 10 -10.10 -36.25 -29.51
C TRP A 10 -8.89 -35.36 -29.78
N ALA A 11 -7.82 -35.99 -30.29
CA ALA A 11 -6.55 -35.32 -30.60
C ALA A 11 -6.41 -34.89 -32.07
N GLY A 12 -7.51 -34.90 -32.83
CA GLY A 12 -7.53 -34.40 -34.21
C GLY A 12 -8.22 -33.05 -34.34
N ASP A 13 -8.38 -32.59 -35.58
CA ASP A 13 -9.04 -31.34 -35.89
C ASP A 13 -10.57 -31.44 -35.75
N SER A 14 -11.24 -30.32 -35.44
CA SER A 14 -12.70 -30.22 -35.36
C SER A 14 -13.44 -30.44 -36.69
N TYR A 15 -12.73 -30.37 -37.82
CA TYR A 15 -13.25 -30.64 -39.17
C TYR A 15 -13.04 -32.10 -39.60
N ASP A 16 -12.24 -32.89 -38.86
CA ASP A 16 -11.94 -34.30 -39.16
C ASP A 16 -12.48 -35.20 -38.04
N ILE A 17 -13.75 -34.98 -37.68
CA ILE A 17 -14.43 -35.79 -36.67
C ILE A 17 -14.90 -37.10 -37.30
N PRO A 18 -14.54 -38.28 -36.73
CA PRO A 18 -14.95 -39.56 -37.29
C PRO A 18 -16.47 -39.70 -37.39
N ASP A 19 -16.94 -40.43 -38.40
CA ASP A 19 -18.36 -40.70 -38.61
C ASP A 19 -19.03 -41.26 -37.34
N GLY A 20 -20.19 -40.72 -37.02
CA GLY A 20 -20.95 -41.09 -35.83
C GLY A 20 -20.48 -40.41 -34.55
N TRP A 21 -19.62 -39.40 -34.62
CA TRP A 21 -19.23 -38.54 -33.50
C TRP A 21 -19.58 -37.08 -33.78
N ILE A 22 -19.61 -36.28 -32.74
CA ILE A 22 -19.86 -34.84 -32.81
C ILE A 22 -19.08 -34.11 -31.71
N VAL A 23 -18.64 -32.88 -31.97
CA VAL A 23 -17.97 -32.04 -30.95
C VAL A 23 -18.95 -31.64 -29.85
N CYS A 24 -18.49 -31.64 -28.60
CA CYS A 24 -19.25 -31.17 -27.44
C CYS A 24 -19.24 -29.64 -27.34
N ASP A 25 -20.02 -28.97 -28.20
CA ASP A 25 -20.08 -27.52 -28.33
C ASP A 25 -21.41 -26.89 -27.86
N GLY A 26 -22.32 -27.70 -27.29
CA GLY A 26 -23.65 -27.25 -26.85
C GLY A 26 -24.73 -27.33 -27.95
N THR A 27 -24.35 -27.72 -29.17
CA THR A 27 -25.29 -27.90 -30.27
C THR A 27 -25.72 -29.36 -30.40
N GLN A 28 -26.83 -29.60 -31.10
CA GLN A 28 -27.34 -30.95 -31.42
C GLN A 28 -27.49 -31.89 -30.21
N GLY A 29 -27.78 -31.33 -29.04
CA GLY A 29 -27.99 -32.07 -27.79
C GLY A 29 -26.70 -32.50 -27.08
N THR A 30 -25.53 -32.01 -27.52
CA THR A 30 -24.26 -32.19 -26.80
C THR A 30 -24.16 -31.22 -25.62
N PRO A 31 -23.43 -31.56 -24.55
CA PRO A 31 -22.99 -30.55 -23.58
C PRO A 31 -21.96 -29.62 -24.21
N ASP A 32 -21.91 -28.35 -23.78
CA ASP A 32 -20.82 -27.44 -24.14
C ASP A 32 -19.64 -27.64 -23.18
N LEU A 33 -18.57 -28.28 -23.65
CA LEU A 33 -17.37 -28.62 -22.89
C LEU A 33 -16.12 -27.83 -23.34
N ARG A 34 -16.29 -26.82 -24.19
CA ARG A 34 -15.20 -25.92 -24.60
C ARG A 34 -14.70 -25.12 -23.41
N ASP A 35 -13.38 -25.01 -23.27
CA ASP A 35 -12.69 -24.32 -22.17
C ASP A 35 -13.11 -24.80 -20.76
N LYS A 36 -13.51 -26.07 -20.64
CA LYS A 36 -13.97 -26.66 -19.38
C LYS A 36 -13.17 -27.90 -19.01
N PHE A 37 -12.93 -28.04 -17.70
CA PHE A 37 -12.46 -29.28 -17.10
C PHE A 37 -13.65 -30.12 -16.64
N VAL A 38 -13.73 -31.38 -17.07
CA VAL A 38 -14.80 -32.30 -16.68
C VAL A 38 -14.53 -32.86 -15.29
N ILE A 39 -15.50 -32.70 -14.39
CA ILE A 39 -15.51 -33.29 -13.06
C ILE A 39 -16.56 -34.40 -12.97
N GLY A 40 -16.31 -35.42 -12.17
CA GLY A 40 -17.29 -36.48 -11.89
C GLY A 40 -18.48 -35.90 -11.14
N SER A 41 -19.70 -36.18 -11.62
CA SER A 41 -20.91 -35.76 -10.90
C SER A 41 -21.03 -36.49 -9.57
N GLY A 42 -21.42 -35.77 -8.52
CA GLY A 42 -21.65 -36.29 -7.18
C GLY A 42 -22.96 -35.82 -6.58
N SER A 43 -23.19 -36.16 -5.31
CA SER A 43 -24.39 -35.77 -4.55
C SER A 43 -24.38 -34.31 -4.08
N ASN A 44 -23.27 -33.60 -4.23
CA ASN A 44 -23.17 -32.17 -3.93
C ASN A 44 -23.89 -31.37 -5.03
N ALA A 45 -24.77 -30.45 -4.64
CA ALA A 45 -25.51 -29.59 -5.58
C ALA A 45 -24.60 -28.80 -6.54
N ASN A 46 -23.39 -28.44 -6.12
CA ASN A 46 -22.42 -27.74 -6.98
C ASN A 46 -21.75 -28.65 -8.02
N HIS A 47 -21.79 -29.96 -7.81
CA HIS A 47 -21.24 -30.99 -8.70
C HIS A 47 -22.35 -31.95 -9.18
N GLY A 48 -23.59 -31.47 -9.26
CA GLY A 48 -24.70 -32.21 -9.83
C GLY A 48 -24.52 -32.43 -11.34
N TYR A 49 -25.26 -33.36 -11.92
CA TYR A 49 -25.19 -33.61 -13.35
C TYR A 49 -25.56 -32.33 -14.12
N GLY A 50 -24.70 -31.93 -15.06
CA GLY A 50 -24.91 -30.76 -15.92
C GLY A 50 -24.63 -29.40 -15.27
N THR A 51 -24.18 -29.35 -14.00
CA THR A 51 -23.77 -28.08 -13.39
C THR A 51 -22.44 -27.60 -13.97
N THR A 52 -22.29 -26.29 -14.07
CA THR A 52 -21.03 -25.64 -14.46
C THR A 52 -20.60 -24.67 -13.36
N GLY A 53 -19.31 -24.54 -13.11
CA GLY A 53 -18.79 -23.60 -12.13
C GLY A 53 -17.28 -23.47 -12.21
N GLY A 54 -16.72 -22.76 -11.24
CA GLY A 54 -15.29 -22.42 -11.23
C GLY A 54 -14.97 -21.21 -12.10
N HIS A 55 -13.71 -20.78 -12.02
CA HIS A 55 -13.19 -19.66 -12.77
C HIS A 55 -11.82 -20.02 -13.33
N ALA A 56 -11.61 -19.74 -14.61
CA ALA A 56 -10.28 -19.76 -15.25
C ALA A 56 -9.29 -18.83 -14.54
N LYS A 57 -9.80 -17.68 -14.12
CA LYS A 57 -9.05 -16.56 -13.57
C LYS A 57 -9.79 -15.98 -12.38
N VAL A 58 -9.05 -15.62 -11.33
CA VAL A 58 -9.61 -14.99 -10.13
C VAL A 58 -8.81 -13.74 -9.82
N THR A 59 -9.51 -12.63 -9.57
CA THR A 59 -8.91 -11.42 -9.01
C THR A 59 -9.26 -11.36 -7.52
N PRO A 60 -8.30 -11.55 -6.60
CA PRO A 60 -8.59 -11.51 -5.17
C PRO A 60 -8.99 -10.11 -4.72
N THR A 61 -10.04 -9.99 -3.91
CA THR A 61 -10.34 -8.72 -3.25
C THR A 61 -9.43 -8.54 -2.04
N ILE A 62 -8.69 -7.43 -1.97
CA ILE A 62 -7.90 -7.05 -0.79
C ILE A 62 -8.55 -5.83 -0.16
N THR A 63 -8.92 -5.96 1.12
CA THR A 63 -9.43 -4.85 1.92
C THR A 63 -8.38 -4.48 2.95
N VAL A 64 -7.91 -3.23 2.90
CA VAL A 64 -7.10 -2.65 3.98
C VAL A 64 -8.01 -1.77 4.81
N GLN A 65 -8.12 -2.07 6.10
CA GLN A 65 -8.91 -1.25 7.02
C GLN A 65 -8.19 0.06 7.31
N GLU A 66 -8.96 1.05 7.74
CA GLU A 66 -8.41 2.31 8.23
C GLU A 66 -7.53 2.05 9.46
N HIS A 67 -6.38 2.71 9.52
CA HIS A 67 -5.48 2.61 10.66
C HIS A 67 -5.14 3.99 11.19
N VAL A 68 -5.26 4.15 12.50
CA VAL A 68 -4.85 5.35 13.22
C VAL A 68 -3.52 5.06 13.88
N LEU A 69 -2.50 5.87 13.54
CA LEU A 69 -1.15 5.69 14.09
C LEU A 69 -1.13 5.85 15.62
N THR A 70 -0.37 4.99 16.27
CA THR A 70 -0.12 4.99 17.70
C THR A 70 1.27 5.54 18.03
N THR A 71 1.50 5.95 19.28
CA THR A 71 2.82 6.42 19.72
C THR A 71 3.91 5.35 19.62
N SER A 72 3.54 4.06 19.74
CA SER A 72 4.46 2.94 19.53
C SER A 72 4.93 2.76 18.08
N GLU A 73 4.18 3.31 17.12
CA GLU A 73 4.50 3.24 15.68
C GLU A 73 5.32 4.44 15.20
N MET A 74 5.62 5.40 16.08
CA MET A 74 6.54 6.50 15.81
C MET A 74 7.97 6.11 16.23
N PRO A 75 8.93 5.95 15.30
CA PRO A 75 10.32 5.69 15.66
C PRO A 75 10.92 6.81 16.50
N SER A 76 12.04 6.50 17.18
CA SER A 76 12.81 7.51 17.90
C SER A 76 13.18 8.65 16.96
N HIS A 77 12.84 9.87 17.38
CA HIS A 77 13.12 11.10 16.67
C HIS A 77 13.60 12.15 17.69
N ASN A 78 14.26 13.20 17.21
CA ASN A 78 14.72 14.31 18.04
C ASN A 78 13.91 15.58 17.73
N HIS A 79 13.74 16.40 18.75
CA HIS A 79 13.22 17.75 18.58
C HIS A 79 14.36 18.73 18.81
N GLY A 80 14.50 19.70 17.90
CA GLY A 80 15.43 20.81 18.01
C GLY A 80 14.66 22.12 18.17
N GLY A 81 15.15 23.00 19.04
CA GLY A 81 14.71 24.37 19.15
C GLY A 81 15.91 25.24 19.51
N VAL A 82 16.07 26.37 18.83
CA VAL A 82 17.09 27.38 19.15
C VAL A 82 16.39 28.65 19.61
N THR A 83 16.91 29.23 20.70
CA THR A 83 16.57 30.58 21.14
C THR A 83 17.88 31.34 21.17
N SER A 84 18.37 31.82 20.02
CA SER A 84 19.65 32.52 19.98
C SER A 84 19.46 34.01 20.30
N ILE A 85 20.36 34.53 21.14
CA ILE A 85 20.82 35.91 21.07
C ILE A 85 22.24 35.79 20.52
N GLU A 86 22.38 35.81 19.20
CA GLU A 86 23.70 35.91 18.58
C GLU A 86 24.20 37.34 18.84
N ASP A 87 25.14 37.50 19.78
CA ASP A 87 26.46 38.04 19.48
C ASP A 87 27.28 38.29 20.76
N ASN A 88 28.17 37.34 21.00
CA ASN A 88 29.32 37.44 21.89
C ASN A 88 30.33 38.43 21.29
N THR A 89 30.37 39.66 21.79
CA THR A 89 31.52 40.56 21.56
C THR A 89 32.34 40.66 22.84
N ALA A 90 33.35 39.80 22.90
CA ALA A 90 34.57 40.01 23.67
C ALA A 90 35.33 41.22 23.03
N ILE A 91 36.20 42.06 23.62
CA ILE A 91 37.12 42.08 24.78
C ILE A 91 37.54 43.59 24.92
N TYR A 92 38.02 44.21 26.03
CA TYR A 92 39.29 44.04 26.77
C TYR A 92 39.27 44.73 28.16
N TYR A 93 39.92 44.09 29.14
CA TYR A 93 40.28 44.57 30.51
C TYR A 93 41.41 45.63 30.41
N ASP A 94 41.76 46.53 31.35
CA ASP A 94 41.78 46.69 32.82
C ASP A 94 41.94 48.23 33.07
N ILE A 95 41.49 48.87 34.18
CA ILE A 95 42.33 49.20 35.35
C ILE A 95 41.41 49.67 36.50
N GLN A 96 41.38 48.84 37.54
CA GLN A 96 41.09 49.13 38.96
C GLN A 96 39.76 49.78 39.35
N GLY A 97 38.90 48.96 39.96
CA GLY A 97 37.85 49.43 40.87
C GLY A 97 36.45 48.93 40.56
N SER A 98 36.22 47.63 40.78
CA SER A 98 34.96 47.00 41.19
C SER A 98 33.60 47.64 40.83
N TYR A 99 33.38 48.12 39.61
CA TYR A 99 32.06 48.36 39.02
C TYR A 99 32.05 47.94 37.55
N LYS A 100 31.27 46.90 37.22
CA LYS A 100 31.09 46.44 35.84
C LYS A 100 30.02 47.28 35.15
N ASP A 101 30.42 48.44 34.63
CA ASP A 101 29.59 49.26 33.75
C ASP A 101 30.30 49.36 32.39
N THR A 102 29.68 48.84 31.33
CA THR A 102 30.17 48.97 29.95
C THR A 102 29.98 50.43 29.52
N ARG A 103 31.05 51.22 29.66
CA ARG A 103 31.07 52.63 29.29
C ARG A 103 31.88 52.84 28.03
N ALA A 104 31.27 53.42 27.01
CA ALA A 104 32.00 53.94 25.85
C ALA A 104 32.47 55.37 26.18
N LEU A 105 33.76 55.66 25.93
CA LEU A 105 34.36 56.98 26.09
C LEU A 105 34.29 57.73 24.77
N THR A 106 33.65 58.90 24.74
CA THR A 106 33.70 59.79 23.59
C THR A 106 35.01 60.59 23.58
N ALA A 107 35.44 61.05 22.41
CA ALA A 107 36.69 61.81 22.25
C ALA A 107 36.76 63.11 23.09
N ASP A 108 35.63 63.60 23.57
CA ASP A 108 35.50 64.77 24.45
C ASP A 108 35.43 64.41 25.95
N GLY A 109 35.73 63.17 26.33
CA GLY A 109 35.90 62.75 27.72
C GLY A 109 34.61 62.52 28.50
N ARG A 110 33.46 62.40 27.83
CA ARG A 110 32.17 62.09 28.48
C ARG A 110 31.97 60.58 28.56
N PHE A 111 31.47 60.11 29.71
CA PHE A 111 31.08 58.72 29.89
C PHE A 111 29.64 58.52 29.42
N PHE A 112 29.44 57.63 28.45
CA PHE A 112 28.11 57.15 28.09
C PHE A 112 27.97 55.69 28.51
N SER A 113 26.99 55.41 29.39
CA SER A 113 26.55 54.04 29.69
C SER A 113 25.66 53.58 28.54
N THR A 114 26.17 52.71 27.67
CA THR A 114 25.30 51.96 26.77
C THR A 114 24.70 50.83 27.58
N LYS A 115 23.47 51.01 28.07
CA LYS A 115 22.71 49.87 28.57
C LYS A 115 22.59 48.89 27.41
N HIS A 116 23.30 47.76 27.50
CA HIS A 116 22.91 46.57 26.76
C HIS A 116 21.50 46.23 27.24
N LEU A 117 20.50 46.67 26.49
CA LEU A 117 19.19 46.06 26.56
C LEU A 117 19.38 44.67 25.96
N ASN A 118 19.77 43.73 26.83
CA ASN A 118 19.50 42.32 26.58
C ASN A 118 18.04 42.26 26.12
N GLY A 119 17.82 41.70 24.93
CA GLY A 119 16.55 41.83 24.22
C GLY A 119 15.32 41.58 25.09
N GLY A 120 14.29 42.39 24.84
CA GLY A 120 12.92 42.17 25.30
C GLY A 120 12.62 42.76 26.68
N ASP A 121 11.70 43.73 26.69
CA ASP A 121 11.05 44.26 27.88
C ASP A 121 10.26 43.18 28.64
N GLY A 122 10.95 42.31 29.39
CA GLY A 122 10.46 41.76 30.66
C GLY A 122 9.07 41.12 30.69
N LEU A 123 8.52 40.65 29.57
CA LEU A 123 7.38 39.75 29.57
C LEU A 123 7.91 38.33 29.40
N GLN A 124 7.72 37.52 30.44
CA GLN A 124 7.91 36.08 30.33
C GLN A 124 7.16 35.59 29.10
N HIS A 125 7.87 35.01 28.15
CA HIS A 125 7.27 34.29 27.05
C HIS A 125 7.85 32.89 27.02
N THR A 126 7.08 31.95 26.49
CA THR A 126 7.42 30.53 26.44
C THR A 126 7.55 30.10 25.00
N HIS A 127 8.57 29.28 24.70
CA HIS A 127 8.63 28.58 23.43
C HIS A 127 7.85 27.28 23.56
N LYS A 128 6.81 27.12 22.76
CA LYS A 128 6.05 25.87 22.69
C LYS A 128 6.55 25.07 21.49
N ILE A 129 7.20 23.95 21.77
CA ILE A 129 7.34 22.88 20.77
C ILE A 129 6.10 22.00 20.98
N SER A 130 5.14 22.05 20.04
CA SER A 130 4.00 21.13 20.04
C SER A 130 4.41 19.81 19.38
N ASN A 131 3.92 18.70 19.94
CA ASN A 131 3.80 17.47 19.19
C ASN A 131 2.66 17.69 18.21
N GLU A 132 2.96 17.68 16.91
CA GLU A 132 1.94 17.86 15.87
C GLU A 132 1.69 16.53 15.16
N GLY A 133 0.41 16.23 15.02
CA GLY A 133 -0.16 15.08 14.31
C GLY A 133 -1.62 14.98 14.72
N ASP A 134 -2.56 15.25 13.80
CA ASP A 134 -4.01 15.23 14.11
C ASP A 134 -4.56 13.82 14.37
N ASN A 135 -3.69 12.81 14.45
CA ASN A 135 -4.06 11.41 14.58
C ASN A 135 -5.13 10.97 13.55
N GLN A 136 -5.16 11.64 12.39
CA GLN A 136 -6.11 11.31 11.33
C GLN A 136 -5.72 9.97 10.73
N GLY A 137 -6.70 9.06 10.68
CA GLY A 137 -6.55 7.81 9.97
C GLY A 137 -6.27 8.09 8.49
N HIS A 138 -5.47 7.23 7.88
CA HIS A 138 -5.34 7.19 6.43
C HIS A 138 -5.58 5.77 5.96
N SER A 139 -6.02 5.65 4.72
CA SER A 139 -6.20 4.35 4.07
C SER A 139 -5.01 4.06 3.16
N HIS A 140 -4.61 2.79 3.15
CA HIS A 140 -3.71 2.29 2.12
C HIS A 140 -4.53 1.60 1.05
N MET A 141 -4.20 1.85 -0.22
CA MET A 141 -4.73 1.05 -1.31
C MET A 141 -3.84 -0.16 -1.53
N ALA A 142 -4.41 -1.36 -1.34
CA ALA A 142 -3.81 -2.58 -1.84
C ALA A 142 -4.48 -2.95 -3.17
N LYS A 143 -3.66 -3.29 -4.17
CA LYS A 143 -4.13 -3.81 -5.45
C LYS A 143 -3.70 -5.26 -5.57
N SER A 144 -4.58 -6.09 -6.12
CA SER A 144 -4.25 -7.43 -6.59
C SER A 144 -4.27 -7.44 -8.10
N SER A 145 -3.56 -8.41 -8.67
CA SER A 145 -3.66 -8.75 -10.09
C SER A 145 -4.45 -10.04 -10.24
N GLU A 146 -5.00 -10.24 -11.43
CA GLU A 146 -5.65 -11.49 -11.80
C GLU A 146 -4.66 -12.66 -11.69
N ILE A 147 -5.11 -13.76 -11.10
CA ILE A 147 -4.39 -15.01 -10.99
C ILE A 147 -5.04 -16.00 -11.95
N ASP A 148 -4.23 -16.55 -12.86
CA ASP A 148 -4.62 -17.65 -13.73
C ASP A 148 -4.54 -18.98 -12.93
N LEU A 149 -5.64 -19.72 -12.91
CA LEU A 149 -5.76 -20.97 -12.15
C LEU A 149 -5.57 -22.23 -13.01
N HIS A 150 -5.29 -22.10 -14.31
CA HIS A 150 -5.08 -23.26 -15.17
C HIS A 150 -3.76 -23.95 -14.82
N PRO A 151 -3.77 -25.25 -14.46
CA PRO A 151 -2.56 -26.07 -14.50
C PRO A 151 -2.01 -26.14 -15.93
N PRO A 152 -0.72 -26.46 -16.15
CA PRO A 152 -0.22 -26.76 -17.48
C PRO A 152 -1.11 -27.80 -18.18
N PHE A 153 -1.61 -27.46 -19.38
CA PHE A 153 -2.61 -28.28 -20.07
C PHE A 153 -2.26 -28.47 -21.56
N HIS A 154 -2.83 -29.53 -22.13
CA HIS A 154 -2.85 -29.77 -23.57
C HIS A 154 -4.32 -29.84 -24.00
N ALA A 155 -4.77 -28.88 -24.80
CA ALA A 155 -6.16 -28.77 -25.20
C ALA A 155 -6.50 -29.79 -26.28
N LEU A 156 -7.48 -30.64 -26.00
CA LEU A 156 -8.08 -31.60 -26.92
C LEU A 156 -9.59 -31.34 -27.00
N PHE A 157 -10.22 -31.76 -28.09
CA PHE A 157 -11.67 -31.67 -28.19
C PHE A 157 -12.35 -32.75 -27.35
N TYR A 158 -13.48 -32.41 -26.75
CA TYR A 158 -14.43 -33.41 -26.31
C TYR A 158 -15.35 -33.76 -27.48
N ILE A 159 -15.49 -35.05 -27.79
CA ILE A 159 -16.44 -35.53 -28.80
C ILE A 159 -17.39 -36.56 -28.20
N MET A 160 -18.65 -36.53 -28.62
CA MET A 160 -19.73 -37.38 -28.14
C MET A 160 -20.17 -38.36 -29.23
N LYS A 161 -20.38 -39.63 -28.86
CA LYS A 161 -20.92 -40.64 -29.77
C LYS A 161 -22.41 -40.35 -30.05
N LEU A 162 -22.76 -40.22 -31.33
CA LEU A 162 -24.14 -40.09 -31.81
C LEU A 162 -24.94 -41.39 -31.71
#